data_AF-A0AAU7CII6-F1
#
_entry.id   AF-A0AAU7CII6-F1
#
_cell.length_a   1.000
_cell.length_b   1.000
_cell.length_c   1.000
_cell.angle_alpha   90.00
_cell.angle_beta   90.00
_cell.angle_gamma   90.00
#
_symmetry.space_group_name_H-M   'P 1'
#
loop_
_entity.id
_entity.type
_entity.pdbx_description
1 polymer ?
#
loop_
_entity_poly.entity_id
_entity_poly.type
_entity_poly.pdbx_seq_one_letter_code
_entity_poly.pdbx_strand_id
1 'polypeptide(L)'
;MLLTEVIEILEEFDVDQTIYVADNAPDAVAAVDYETDDGDIPASAKGMCYLLEVSRARDAIRVWSDWREGRQPTLDEKVQAVIYYAENDAFMPGTKRGG
;
A
#
# COMPACT_ATOMS: atom_id res chain seq x y z
N MET A 1 12.34 -6.09 4.20
CA MET A 1 11.13 -6.93 4.13
C MET A 1 10.58 -6.85 2.72
N LEU A 2 9.68 -7.73 2.33
CA LEU A 2 8.96 -7.65 1.06
C LEU A 2 7.70 -6.79 1.22
N LEU A 3 7.17 -6.26 0.12
CA LEU A 3 5.92 -5.51 0.13
C LEU A 3 4.77 -6.36 0.68
N THR A 4 4.65 -7.63 0.30
CA THR A 4 3.66 -8.55 0.88
C THR A 4 3.75 -8.66 2.40
N GLU A 5 4.96 -8.74 2.97
CA GLU A 5 5.18 -8.80 4.41
C GLU A 5 4.72 -7.48 5.08
N VAL A 6 5.06 -6.33 4.50
CA VAL A 6 4.59 -5.00 4.97
C VAL A 6 3.07 -4.96 5.00
N ILE A 7 2.40 -5.41 3.94
CA ILE A 7 0.94 -5.37 3.82
C ILE A 7 0.26 -6.38 4.76
N GLU A 8 0.90 -7.50 5.08
CA GLU A 8 0.38 -8.46 6.05
C GLU A 8 0.27 -7.86 7.46
N ILE A 9 1.29 -7.12 7.88
CA ILE A 9 1.37 -6.48 9.21
C ILE A 9 1.06 -4.97 9.16
N LEU A 10 0.35 -4.50 8.13
CA LEU A 10 0.15 -3.06 7.86
C LEU A 10 -0.43 -2.27 9.06
N GLU A 11 -1.23 -2.94 9.89
CA GLU A 11 -1.87 -2.36 11.08
C GLU A 11 -0.89 -2.09 12.23
N GLU A 12 0.32 -2.67 12.20
CA GLU A 12 1.37 -2.47 13.21
C GLU A 12 2.16 -1.18 13.01
N PHE A 13 2.17 -0.64 11.79
CA PHE A 13 2.85 0.62 11.46
C PHE A 13 2.04 1.84 11.91
N ASP A 14 2.71 2.98 12.05
CA ASP A 14 2.02 4.25 12.27
C ASP A 14 1.37 4.72 10.95
N VAL A 15 0.20 5.35 11.03
CA VAL A 15 -0.53 5.87 9.86
C VAL A 15 0.21 7.00 9.15
N ASP A 16 1.11 7.69 9.87
CA ASP A 16 1.96 8.78 9.35
C ASP A 16 3.27 8.26 8.72
N GLN A 17 3.54 6.96 8.79
CA GLN A 17 4.68 6.37 8.09
C GLN A 17 4.42 6.20 6.58
N THR A 18 5.50 6.11 5.83
CA THR A 18 5.49 5.94 4.38
C THR A 18 6.11 4.61 3.99
N ILE A 19 5.49 3.94 3.01
CA ILE A 19 6.00 2.72 2.40
C ILE A 19 6.88 3.10 1.20
N TYR A 20 8.10 2.58 1.19
CA TYR A 20 9.04 2.72 0.09
C TYR A 20 9.31 1.34 -0.52
N VAL A 21 9.46 1.28 -1.84
CA VAL A 21 9.71 0.02 -2.57
C VAL A 21 10.78 0.16 -3.63
N ALA A 22 11.52 -0.93 -3.89
CA ALA A 22 12.47 -0.98 -4.99
C ALA A 22 11.78 -0.97 -6.37
N ASP A 23 10.56 -1.52 -6.46
CA ASP A 23 9.70 -1.54 -7.66
C ASP A 23 8.24 -1.82 -7.24
N ASN A 24 7.27 -1.62 -8.15
CA ASN A 24 5.83 -1.82 -7.92
C ASN A 24 5.41 -3.30 -8.06
N ALA A 25 6.16 -4.21 -7.45
CA ALA A 25 5.88 -5.65 -7.49
C ALA A 25 5.54 -6.19 -6.08
N PRO A 26 4.66 -7.21 -5.96
CA PRO A 26 4.30 -7.81 -4.67
C PRO A 26 5.49 -8.33 -3.85
N ASP A 27 6.51 -8.86 -4.53
CA ASP A 27 7.74 -9.40 -3.95
C ASP A 27 8.90 -8.38 -3.96
N ALA A 28 8.62 -7.11 -4.26
CA ALA A 28 9.62 -6.07 -4.19
C ALA A 28 10.11 -5.88 -2.74
N VAL A 29 11.41 -5.58 -2.60
CA VAL A 29 11.95 -5.15 -1.32
C VAL A 29 11.30 -3.83 -0.92
N ALA A 30 10.81 -3.77 0.31
CA ALA A 30 10.14 -2.64 0.90
C ALA A 30 10.77 -2.23 2.24
N ALA A 31 10.62 -0.95 2.54
CA ALA A 31 10.92 -0.32 3.83
C ALA A 31 9.74 0.56 4.25
N VAL A 32 9.53 0.69 5.56
CA VAL A 32 8.51 1.58 6.12
C VAL A 32 9.21 2.50 7.10
N ASP A 33 9.09 3.81 6.89
CA ASP A 33 9.73 4.80 7.75
C ASP A 33 8.99 6.15 7.63
N TYR A 34 9.30 7.06 8.54
CA TYR A 34 8.81 8.43 8.45
C TYR A 34 9.51 9.16 7.29
N GLU A 35 8.78 10.08 6.66
CA GLU A 35 9.43 11.06 5.79
C GLU A 35 10.40 11.92 6.61
N THR A 36 11.49 12.34 5.97
CA THR A 36 12.44 13.25 6.63
C THR A 36 11.91 14.68 6.57
N ASP A 37 12.24 15.52 7.54
CA ASP A 37 11.83 16.93 7.58
C ASP A 37 12.24 17.73 6.32
N ASP A 38 13.32 17.28 5.67
CA ASP A 38 13.87 17.89 4.46
C ASP A 38 13.23 17.36 3.16
N GLY A 39 12.31 16.40 3.25
CA GLY A 39 11.65 15.75 2.10
C GLY A 39 12.52 14.75 1.34
N ASP A 40 13.67 14.39 1.90
CA ASP A 40 14.56 13.36 1.37
C ASP A 40 14.09 11.95 1.75
N ILE A 41 14.53 10.97 0.96
CA ILE A 41 14.30 9.55 1.22
C ILE A 41 15.10 9.13 2.48
N PRO A 42 14.47 8.48 3.47
CA PRO A 42 15.15 8.06 4.69
C PRO A 42 16.24 7.03 4.39
N ALA A 43 17.27 6.98 5.25
CA ALA A 43 18.43 6.11 5.05
C ALA A 43 18.05 4.62 4.92
N SER A 44 16.98 4.20 5.60
CA SER A 44 16.39 2.85 5.54
C SER A 44 15.82 2.49 4.16
N ALA A 45 15.42 3.48 3.36
CA ALA A 45 14.81 3.33 2.05
C ALA A 45 15.72 3.83 0.90
N LYS A 46 17.01 4.03 1.15
CA LYS A 46 17.93 4.60 0.15
C LYS A 46 17.95 3.77 -1.14
N GLY A 47 17.63 4.41 -2.27
CA GLY A 47 17.56 3.76 -3.59
C GLY A 47 16.23 3.09 -3.89
N MET A 48 15.24 3.19 -2.99
CA MET A 48 13.85 2.85 -3.24
C MET A 48 13.08 4.09 -3.69
N CYS A 49 11.85 3.89 -4.17
CA CYS A 49 10.92 4.95 -4.49
C CYS A 49 9.84 5.03 -3.42
N TYR A 50 9.30 6.23 -3.22
CA TYR A 50 8.03 6.41 -2.51
C TYR A 50 6.96 5.56 -3.21
N LEU A 51 6.24 4.72 -2.45
CA LEU A 51 5.06 4.02 -2.95
C LEU A 51 3.80 4.76 -2.51
N LEU A 52 3.58 4.83 -1.19
CA LEU A 52 2.34 5.33 -0.60
C LEU A 52 2.45 5.49 0.93
N GLU A 53 1.71 6.42 1.55
CA GLU A 53 1.57 6.44 3.01
C GLU A 53 0.80 5.22 3.55
N VAL A 54 1.12 4.82 4.79
CA VAL A 54 0.43 3.72 5.48
C VAL A 54 -1.07 4.01 5.60
N SER A 55 -1.46 5.25 5.92
CA SER A 55 -2.87 5.68 5.99
C SER A 55 -3.61 5.41 4.67
N ARG A 56 -3.00 5.76 3.53
CA ARG A 56 -3.58 5.55 2.20
C ARG A 56 -3.61 4.08 1.81
N ALA A 57 -2.59 3.30 2.16
CA ALA A 57 -2.60 1.86 1.95
C ALA A 57 -3.77 1.18 2.70
N ARG A 58 -4.03 1.58 3.95
CA ARG A 58 -5.18 1.10 4.72
C ARG A 58 -6.51 1.51 4.09
N ASP A 59 -6.62 2.77 3.64
CA ASP A 59 -7.81 3.25 2.94
C ASP A 59 -8.06 2.44 1.65
N ALA A 60 -7.03 2.12 0.87
CA ALA A 60 -7.16 1.33 -0.34
C ALA A 60 -7.74 -0.06 -0.05
N ILE A 61 -7.28 -0.72 1.01
CA ILE A 61 -7.78 -2.03 1.46
C ILE A 61 -9.22 -1.91 1.98
N ARG A 62 -9.52 -0.89 2.78
CA ARG A 62 -10.87 -0.66 3.32
C ARG A 62 -11.87 -0.42 2.19
N VAL A 63 -11.59 0.51 1.28
CA VAL A 63 -12.46 0.83 0.15
C VAL A 63 -12.66 -0.37 -0.76
N TRP A 64 -11.60 -1.15 -0.99
CA TRP A 64 -11.72 -2.39 -1.76
C TRP A 64 -12.75 -3.35 -1.15
N SER A 65 -12.78 -3.48 0.19
CA SER A 65 -13.71 -4.33 0.94
C SER A 65 -15.13 -3.77 0.90
N ASP A 66 -15.28 -2.47 1.16
CA ASP A 66 -16.56 -1.76 1.16
C ASP A 66 -17.26 -1.90 -0.21
N TRP A 67 -16.51 -1.82 -1.30
CA TRP A 67 -17.03 -1.97 -2.66
C TRP A 67 -17.31 -3.42 -3.07
N ARG A 68 -16.98 -4.39 -2.20
CA ARG A 68 -17.24 -5.82 -2.36
C ARG A 68 -18.12 -6.35 -1.24
N GLU A 69 -19.09 -5.53 -0.81
CA GLU A 69 -20.10 -5.89 0.19
C GLU A 69 -19.49 -6.30 1.55
N GLY A 70 -18.34 -5.69 1.91
CA GLY A 70 -17.63 -5.97 3.16
C GLY A 70 -16.83 -7.28 3.15
N ARG A 71 -16.56 -7.84 1.96
CA ARG A 71 -15.74 -9.06 1.83
C ARG A 71 -14.34 -8.83 2.38
N GLN A 72 -13.90 -9.74 3.25
CA GLN A 72 -12.53 -9.74 3.75
C GLN A 72 -11.53 -10.05 2.60
N PRO A 73 -10.57 -9.16 2.33
CA PRO A 73 -9.55 -9.38 1.30
C PRO A 73 -8.54 -10.45 1.73
N THR A 74 -8.09 -11.27 0.78
CA THR A 74 -6.86 -12.07 0.95
C THR A 74 -5.62 -11.17 0.93
N LEU A 75 -4.46 -11.69 1.33
CA LEU A 75 -3.21 -10.93 1.27
C LEU A 75 -2.90 -10.42 -0.15
N ASP A 76 -3.06 -11.28 -1.15
CA ASP A 76 -2.84 -10.90 -2.56
C ASP A 76 -3.78 -9.76 -2.98
N GLU A 77 -5.05 -9.81 -2.57
CA GLU A 77 -6.02 -8.77 -2.88
C GLU A 77 -5.70 -7.45 -2.17
N LYS A 78 -5.18 -7.49 -0.94
CA LYS A 78 -4.68 -6.30 -0.24
C LYS A 78 -3.52 -5.68 -1.02
N VAL A 79 -2.51 -6.48 -1.38
CA VAL A 79 -1.33 -6.01 -2.11
C VAL A 79 -1.74 -5.41 -3.46
N GLN A 80 -2.64 -6.08 -4.19
CA GLN A 80 -3.17 -5.57 -5.45
C GLN A 80 -3.92 -4.24 -5.28
N ALA A 81 -4.73 -4.08 -4.21
CA ALA A 81 -5.43 -2.83 -3.94
C ALA A 81 -4.46 -1.67 -3.68
N VAL A 82 -3.38 -1.92 -2.93
CA VAL A 82 -2.35 -0.91 -2.63
C VAL A 82 -1.54 -0.54 -3.86
N ILE A 83 -1.02 -1.53 -4.61
CA ILE A 83 -0.28 -1.27 -5.86
C ILE A 83 -1.16 -0.50 -6.85
N TYR A 84 -2.43 -0.91 -7.01
CA TYR A 84 -3.36 -0.21 -7.88
C TYR A 84 -3.52 1.26 -7.47
N TYR A 85 -3.68 1.55 -6.18
CA TYR A 85 -3.79 2.93 -5.71
C TYR A 85 -2.52 3.73 -6.01
N ALA A 86 -1.34 3.18 -5.73
CA ALA A 86 -0.06 3.85 -5.99
C ALA A 86 0.16 4.16 -7.48
N GLU A 87 -0.27 3.27 -8.38
CA GLU A 87 -0.10 3.46 -9.82
C GLU A 87 -1.15 4.38 -10.46
N ASN A 88 -2.36 4.44 -9.89
CA ASN A 88 -3.50 5.11 -10.52
C ASN A 88 -4.00 6.35 -9.76
N ASP A 89 -3.48 6.60 -8.56
CA ASP A 89 -4.00 7.58 -7.59
C ASP A 89 -5.54 7.48 -7.43
N ALA A 90 -6.02 6.23 -7.41
CA ALA A 90 -7.45 5.92 -7.41
C ALA A 90 -7.71 4.55 -6.76
N PHE A 91 -8.86 4.42 -6.11
CA PHE A 91 -9.27 3.15 -5.52
C PHE A 91 -9.65 2.12 -6.59
N MET A 92 -9.25 0.87 -6.38
CA MET A 92 -9.54 -0.23 -7.30
C MET A 92 -11.06 -0.41 -7.46
N PRO A 93 -11.62 -0.25 -8.67
CA PRO A 93 -13.05 -0.34 -8.89
C PRO A 93 -13.59 -1.72 -8.51
N GLY A 94 -14.80 -1.73 -7.96
CA GLY A 94 -15.59 -2.96 -7.83
C GLY A 94 -16.01 -3.44 -9.22
N THR A 95 -16.12 -4.76 -9.41
CA THR A 95 -16.74 -5.32 -10.61
C THR A 95 -18.18 -4.82 -10.69
N LYS A 96 -18.47 -3.92 -11.64
CA LYS A 96 -19.85 -3.52 -11.93
C LYS A 96 -20.62 -4.78 -12.32
N ARG A 97 -21.59 -5.20 -11.52
CA ARG A 97 -22.68 -6.05 -12.02
C ARG A 97 -23.42 -5.19 -13.04
N GLY A 98 -23.30 -5.52 -14.33
CA GLY A 98 -24.11 -4.91 -15.37
C GLY A 98 -25.58 -5.02 -14.98
N GLY A 99 -26.27 -3.88 -14.96
CA GLY A 99 -27.73 -3.81 -14.84
C GLY A 99 -28.40 -4.13 -16.16
#